data_AF-A0A9P0KP92-F1
#
_entry.id   AF-A0A9P0KP92-F1
#
_cell.length_a   1.000
_cell.length_b   1.000
_cell.length_c   1.000
_cell.angle_alpha   90.00
_cell.angle_beta   90.00
_cell.angle_gamma   90.00
#
_symmetry.space_group_name_H-M   'P 1'
#
loop_
_entity.id
_entity.type
_entity.pdbx_description
1 polymer ?
#
loop_
_entity_poly.entity_id
_entity_poly.type
_entity_poly.pdbx_seq_one_letter_code
_entity_poly.pdbx_strand_id
1 'polypeptide(L)'
;MVFKMRTYKRKTDRANISKDLIKQAASEVINGTSIRKAAKNNKIDRTTLSRYVNKLKATPDSDVFMDMQTLAKFFRINKNAY
;
A
#
# COMPACT_ATOMS: atom_id res chain seq x y z
N MET A 1 -34.77 -3.14 -30.08
CA MET A 1 -34.28 -3.73 -28.82
C MET A 1 -33.13 -2.87 -28.31
N VAL A 2 -33.26 -2.21 -27.15
CA VAL A 2 -32.15 -1.48 -26.53
C VAL A 2 -31.63 -2.32 -25.37
N PHE A 3 -30.41 -2.83 -25.48
CA PHE A 3 -29.77 -3.54 -24.38
C PHE A 3 -29.46 -2.54 -23.26
N LYS A 4 -30.25 -2.57 -22.18
CA LYS A 4 -30.02 -1.75 -21.00
C LYS A 4 -28.76 -2.26 -20.27
N MET A 5 -27.65 -1.55 -20.45
CA MET A 5 -26.37 -1.87 -19.84
C MET A 5 -26.47 -1.70 -18.31
N ARG A 6 -26.21 -2.77 -17.54
CA ARG A 6 -26.25 -2.71 -16.07
C ARG A 6 -25.02 -1.95 -15.56
N THR A 7 -25.20 -0.69 -15.16
CA THR A 7 -24.16 0.07 -14.44
C THR A 7 -24.31 -0.13 -12.94
N TYR A 8 -23.30 -0.70 -12.28
CA TYR A 8 -23.26 -0.88 -10.83
C TYR A 8 -22.61 0.34 -10.17
N LYS A 9 -23.38 1.16 -9.44
CA LYS A 9 -22.80 2.20 -8.57
C LYS A 9 -22.12 1.52 -7.39
N ARG A 10 -20.81 1.75 -7.24
CA ARG A 10 -20.04 1.22 -6.10
C ARG A 10 -20.57 1.85 -4.80
N LYS A 11 -20.69 1.03 -3.76
CA LYS A 11 -21.14 1.47 -2.42
C LYS A 11 -20.11 2.31 -1.66
N THR A 12 -18.84 2.29 -2.08
CA THR A 12 -17.72 2.89 -1.33
C THR A 12 -16.68 3.50 -2.26
N ASP A 13 -16.11 4.63 -1.84
CA ASP A 13 -15.04 5.34 -2.56
C ASP A 13 -13.64 4.73 -2.37
N ARG A 14 -13.53 3.56 -1.73
CA ARG A 14 -12.27 2.85 -1.49
C ARG A 14 -11.47 2.58 -2.77
N ALA A 15 -12.14 2.52 -3.93
CA ALA A 15 -11.53 2.31 -5.23
C ALA A 15 -11.02 3.61 -5.90
N ASN A 16 -11.34 4.78 -5.36
CA ASN A 16 -10.99 6.09 -5.95
C ASN A 16 -9.65 6.64 -5.43
N ILE A 17 -8.89 5.87 -4.65
CA ILE A 17 -7.58 6.30 -4.17
C ILE A 17 -6.60 6.25 -5.33
N SER A 18 -5.96 7.39 -5.64
CA SER A 18 -4.91 7.44 -6.65
C SER A 18 -3.78 6.47 -6.31
N LYS A 19 -3.29 5.76 -7.33
CA LYS A 19 -2.15 4.85 -7.19
C LYS A 19 -0.90 5.58 -6.67
N ASP A 20 -0.75 6.86 -6.99
CA ASP A 20 0.43 7.64 -6.58
C ASP A 20 0.33 7.99 -5.09
N LEU A 21 -0.87 8.36 -4.62
CA LEU A 21 -1.13 8.65 -3.21
C LEU A 21 -0.87 7.43 -2.32
N ILE A 22 -1.31 6.24 -2.73
CA ILE A 22 -1.10 5.03 -1.93
C ILE A 22 0.37 4.60 -1.92
N LYS A 23 1.10 4.81 -3.03
CA LYS A 23 2.54 4.58 -3.11
C LYS A 23 3.31 5.53 -2.19
N GLN A 24 2.98 6.82 -2.21
CA GLN A 24 3.59 7.83 -1.33
C GLN A 24 3.33 7.53 0.15
N ALA A 25 2.09 7.21 0.51
CA ALA A 25 1.77 6.85 1.89
C ALA A 25 2.49 5.55 2.33
N ALA A 26 2.68 4.60 1.42
CA ALA A 26 3.41 3.37 1.71
C ALA A 26 4.92 3.63 1.89
N SER A 27 5.52 4.50 1.07
CA SER A 27 6.93 4.86 1.22
C SER A 27 7.20 5.58 2.55
N GLU A 28 6.31 6.46 3.00
CA GLU A 28 6.38 7.07 4.33
C GLU A 28 6.41 6.01 5.44
N VAL A 29 5.57 4.97 5.35
CA VAL A 29 5.52 3.89 6.35
C VAL A 29 6.80 3.06 6.32
N ILE A 30 7.29 2.75 5.13
CA ILE A 30 8.55 2.03 4.92
C ILE A 30 9.74 2.81 5.50
N ASN A 31 9.73 4.13 5.37
CA ASN A 31 10.74 5.03 5.92
C ASN A 31 10.67 5.16 7.45
N GLY A 32 9.74 4.49 8.12
CA GLY A 32 9.67 4.39 9.59
C GLY A 32 8.51 5.16 10.23
N THR A 33 7.63 5.79 9.45
CA THR A 33 6.41 6.39 10.03
C THR A 33 5.36 5.33 10.37
N SER A 34 4.50 5.62 11.35
CA SER A 34 3.41 4.69 11.67
C SER A 34 2.30 4.74 10.62
N ILE A 35 1.68 3.59 10.34
CA ILE A 35 0.53 3.47 9.42
C ILE A 35 -0.58 4.47 9.78
N ARG A 36 -0.82 4.70 11.08
CA ARG A 36 -1.82 5.67 11.55
C ARG A 36 -1.49 7.09 11.12
N LYS A 37 -0.23 7.50 11.24
CA LYS A 37 0.24 8.85 10.91
C LYS A 37 0.23 9.06 9.40
N ALA A 38 0.82 8.15 8.64
CA ALA A 38 0.86 8.21 7.17
C ALA A 38 -0.56 8.23 6.56
N ALA A 39 -1.48 7.40 7.08
CA ALA A 39 -2.88 7.40 6.66
C ALA A 39 -3.57 8.74 6.90
N LYS A 40 -3.36 9.35 8.06
CA LYS A 40 -3.94 10.66 8.40
C LYS A 40 -3.40 11.77 7.48
N ASN A 41 -2.10 11.78 7.24
CA ASN A 41 -1.44 12.79 6.40
C ASN A 41 -1.94 12.72 4.94
N ASN A 42 -2.07 11.50 4.41
CA ASN A 42 -2.44 11.27 3.02
C ASN A 42 -3.96 11.12 2.80
N LYS A 43 -4.78 11.26 3.85
CA LYS A 43 -6.24 11.09 3.84
C LYS A 43 -6.67 9.73 3.26
N ILE A 44 -5.93 8.67 3.59
CA ILE A 44 -6.20 7.30 3.17
C ILE A 44 -6.79 6.52 4.33
N ASP A 45 -7.73 5.63 4.05
CA ASP A 45 -8.23 4.72 5.09
C ASP A 45 -7.11 3.79 5.61
N ARG A 46 -7.03 3.64 6.93
CA ARG A 46 -5.96 2.88 7.58
C ARG A 46 -5.95 1.41 7.17
N THR A 47 -7.13 0.82 6.94
CA THR A 47 -7.21 -0.59 6.54
C THR A 47 -6.70 -0.79 5.12
N THR A 48 -7.00 0.15 4.23
CA THR A 48 -6.47 0.17 2.86
C THR A 48 -4.95 0.30 2.84
N LEU A 49 -4.39 1.26 3.58
CA LEU A 49 -2.94 1.45 3.64
C LEU A 49 -2.23 0.23 4.24
N SER A 50 -2.77 -0.32 5.34
CA SER A 50 -2.23 -1.54 5.96
C SER A 50 -2.23 -2.74 5.01
N ARG A 51 -3.35 -2.97 4.31
CA ARG A 51 -3.46 -4.03 3.30
C ARG A 51 -2.42 -3.85 2.20
N TYR A 52 -2.23 -2.63 1.71
CA TYR A 52 -1.29 -2.35 0.62
C TYR A 52 0.16 -2.57 1.06
N VAL A 53 0.55 -2.08 2.24
CA VAL A 53 1.89 -2.29 2.80
C VAL A 53 2.16 -3.78 3.03
N ASN A 54 1.19 -4.54 3.57
CA ASN A 54 1.33 -5.98 3.75
C ASN A 54 1.45 -6.73 2.42
N LYS A 55 0.72 -6.29 1.38
CA LYS A 55 0.86 -6.84 0.03
C LYS A 55 2.28 -6.60 -0.50
N LEU A 56 2.81 -5.38 -0.39
CA LEU A 56 4.17 -5.04 -0.82
C LEU A 56 5.24 -5.87 -0.09
N LYS A 57 5.01 -6.23 1.18
CA LYS A 57 5.90 -7.10 1.94
C LYS A 57 5.85 -8.56 1.49
N ALA A 58 4.66 -9.04 1.11
CA ALA A 58 4.44 -10.44 0.71
C ALA A 58 4.90 -10.72 -0.73
N THR A 59 4.69 -9.76 -1.63
CA THR A 59 5.11 -9.82 -3.03
C THR A 59 5.87 -8.53 -3.35
N PRO A 60 7.22 -8.55 -3.34
CA PRO A 60 7.99 -7.44 -3.87
C PRO A 60 7.82 -7.44 -5.40
N ASP A 61 6.67 -6.94 -5.87
CA ASP A 61 6.42 -6.74 -7.29
C ASP A 61 7.51 -5.79 -7.82
N SER A 62 8.21 -6.21 -8.89
CA SER A 62 9.44 -5.62 -9.44
C SER A 62 9.34 -4.17 -9.93
N ASP A 63 8.14 -3.60 -9.94
CA ASP A 63 7.84 -2.28 -10.53
C ASP A 63 7.90 -1.13 -9.50
N VAL A 64 8.20 -1.43 -8.24
CA VAL A 64 8.48 -0.41 -7.22
C VAL A 64 9.98 -0.36 -7.03
N PHE A 65 10.65 0.65 -7.60
CA PHE A 65 12.05 0.96 -7.36
C PHE A 65 12.28 1.19 -5.85
N MET A 66 12.55 0.11 -5.12
CA MET A 66 13.07 0.15 -3.77
C MET A 66 14.59 0.10 -3.90
N ASP A 67 15.29 1.07 -3.33
CA ASP A 67 16.73 1.02 -3.30
C ASP A 67 17.22 -0.21 -2.48
N MET A 68 18.40 -0.71 -2.80
CA MET A 68 19.00 -1.88 -2.14
C MET A 68 19.23 -1.66 -0.64
N GLN A 69 19.28 -0.40 -0.18
CA GLN A 69 19.41 -0.05 1.23
C GLN A 69 18.10 -0.25 2.02
N THR A 70 16.97 -0.05 1.35
CA THR A 70 15.62 -0.17 1.90
C THR A 70 15.20 -1.64 1.97
N LEU A 71 15.51 -2.45 0.95
CA LEU A 71 15.34 -3.91 0.99
C LEU A 71 16.19 -4.55 2.10
N ALA A 72 17.45 -4.10 2.26
CA ALA A 72 18.34 -4.61 3.29
C ALA A 72 17.86 -4.31 4.73
N LYS A 73 17.07 -3.25 4.95
CA LYS A 73 16.42 -2.97 6.24
C LYS A 73 15.24 -3.89 6.53
N PHE A 74 14.52 -4.36 5.50
CA PHE A 74 13.41 -5.30 5.67
C PHE A 74 13.84 -6.75 5.88
N PHE A 75 14.87 -7.21 5.16
CA PHE A 75 15.39 -8.59 5.30
C PHE A 75 16.31 -8.78 6.51
N ARG A 76 16.60 -7.72 7.28
CA ARG A 76 17.46 -7.75 8.49
C ARG A 76 16.74 -8.26 9.74
N ILE A 77 15.88 -9.27 9.61
CA ILE A 77 15.39 -10.02 10.75
C ILE A 77 15.59 -11.51 10.45
N ASN A 78 16.41 -12.13 11.29
CA ASN A 78 16.65 -13.57 11.48
C ASN A 78 17.94 -14.16 10.86
N LYS A 79 19.07 -13.94 11.55
CA LYS A 79 20.27 -14.80 11.51
C LYS A 79 20.71 -15.30 12.89
N ASN A 80 19.85 -15.19 13.90
CA ASN A 80 20.09 -15.70 15.25
C ASN A 80 18.86 -16.51 15.72
N ALA A 81 18.56 -17.59 15.00
CA ALA A 81 17.84 -18.70 15.60
C ALA A 81 18.92 -19.74 15.93
N TYR A 82 19.24 -19.84 17.22
CA TYR A 82 20.07 -20.91 17.78
C TYR A 82 19.35 -22.25 17.63
#